data_AF-A0AAV6LI10-F1
#
_entry.id   AF-A0AAV6LI10-F1
#
_cell.length_a   1.000
_cell.length_b   1.000
_cell.length_c   1.000
_cell.angle_alpha   90.00
_cell.angle_beta   90.00
_cell.angle_gamma   90.00
#
_symmetry.space_group_name_H-M   'P 1'
#
loop_
_entity.id
_entity.type
_entity.pdbx_description
1 polymer ?
#
loop_
_entity_poly.entity_id
_entity_poly.type
_entity_poly.pdbx_seq_one_letter_code
_entity_poly.pdbx_strand_id
1 'polypeptide(L)'
;MISIIEAYKLSVKADPVGAFGGIVAFNIEVDEDSDDLTPEDIEFKFVSEKTPQENELFDAKFAWLCVKHVKSNAIVIAKENCMLGMGSGQLNRLGSLRIVLRKAGDGVKGAALASDAFFPFAWKDAVEEACESWIGVIGGSIRDGDAVD
;
A
#
# COMPACT_ATOMS: atom_id res chain seq x y z
N MET A 1 17.81 2.50 -4.13
CA MET A 1 17.91 1.48 -3.08
C MET A 1 18.16 2.21 -1.76
N ILE A 2 17.52 1.80 -0.67
CA ILE A 2 17.67 2.45 0.66
C ILE A 2 18.35 1.46 1.61
N SER A 3 19.16 1.97 2.54
CA SER A 3 19.84 1.13 3.54
C SER A 3 18.88 0.51 4.55
N ILE A 4 19.27 -0.57 5.25
CA ILE A 4 18.47 -1.17 6.34
C ILE A 4 18.10 -0.13 7.41
N ILE A 5 19.05 0.72 7.80
CA ILE A 5 18.81 1.74 8.84
C ILE A 5 17.75 2.75 8.36
N GLU A 6 17.78 3.11 7.08
CA GLU A 6 16.79 3.98 6.48
C GLU A 6 15.42 3.31 6.35
N ALA A 7 15.36 2.06 5.92
CA ALA A 7 14.14 1.25 5.88
C ALA A 7 13.51 1.13 7.28
N TYR A 8 14.33 0.88 8.31
CA TYR A 8 13.90 0.86 9.70
C TYR A 8 13.31 2.22 10.12
N LYS A 9 14.02 3.32 9.91
CA LYS A 9 13.54 4.68 10.25
C LYS A 9 12.22 5.01 9.54
N LEU A 10 12.07 4.63 8.27
CA LEU A 10 10.83 4.82 7.52
C LEU A 10 9.68 3.99 8.10
N SER A 11 9.92 2.72 8.46
CA SER A 11 8.88 1.88 9.08
C SER A 11 8.42 2.40 10.45
N VAL A 12 9.34 2.93 11.27
CA VAL A 12 9.00 3.56 12.55
C VAL A 12 8.21 4.86 12.32
N LYS A 13 8.58 5.65 11.30
CA LYS A 13 7.86 6.89 10.96
C LYS A 13 6.43 6.62 10.52
N ALA A 14 6.17 5.50 9.85
CA ALA A 14 4.83 5.10 9.40
C ALA A 14 3.84 4.91 10.57
N ASP A 15 4.30 4.33 11.68
CA ASP A 15 3.50 4.17 12.89
C ASP A 15 4.39 4.12 14.15
N PRO A 16 4.78 5.27 14.71
CA PRO A 16 5.69 5.29 15.85
C PRO A 16 5.07 4.68 17.11
N VAL A 17 3.75 4.75 17.24
CA VAL A 17 3.03 4.18 18.40
C VAL A 17 2.93 2.67 18.27
N GLY A 18 2.57 2.16 17.09
CA GLY A 18 2.52 0.73 16.82
C GLY A 18 3.89 0.04 16.83
N ALA A 19 4.96 0.78 16.46
CA ALA A 19 6.32 0.26 16.48
C ALA A 19 6.86 0.04 17.91
N PHE A 20 6.33 0.76 18.91
CA PHE A 20 6.79 0.62 20.29
C PHE A 20 6.40 -0.76 20.86
N GLY A 21 7.40 -1.61 21.12
CA GLY A 21 7.20 -3.00 21.54
C GLY A 21 6.84 -3.96 20.40
N GLY A 22 6.94 -3.50 19.15
CA GLY A 22 6.71 -4.31 17.95
C GLY A 22 7.88 -5.23 17.61
N ILE A 23 7.64 -6.15 16.67
CA ILE A 23 8.65 -7.04 16.11
C ILE A 23 9.02 -6.51 14.72
N VAL A 24 10.32 -6.38 14.45
CA VAL A 24 10.85 -6.00 13.13
C VAL A 24 11.44 -7.25 12.48
N ALA A 25 11.08 -7.47 11.22
CA ALA A 25 11.63 -8.55 10.40
C ALA A 25 12.28 -7.94 9.15
N PHE A 26 13.46 -8.45 8.80
CA PHE A 26 14.16 -8.13 7.56
C PHE A 26 14.24 -9.41 6.72
N ASN A 27 14.16 -9.24 5.40
CA ASN A 27 14.32 -10.33 4.43
C ASN A 27 15.78 -10.61 4.06
N ILE A 28 16.72 -9.88 4.68
CA ILE A 28 18.17 -9.99 4.49
C ILE A 28 18.88 -10.06 5.85
N GLU A 29 20.14 -10.52 5.85
CA GLU A 29 20.98 -10.46 7.04
C GLU A 29 21.19 -9.01 7.47
N VAL A 30 21.04 -8.75 8.76
CA VAL A 30 21.26 -7.43 9.35
C VAL A 30 22.73 -7.34 9.74
N ASP A 31 23.54 -6.72 8.86
CA ASP A 31 24.94 -6.33 9.13
C ASP A 31 25.08 -4.81 8.96
N GLU A 32 26.12 -4.20 9.55
CA GLU A 32 26.36 -2.74 9.51
C GLU A 32 26.41 -2.16 8.07
N ASP A 33 26.67 -3.02 7.06
CA ASP A 33 26.84 -2.67 5.63
C ASP A 33 25.83 -3.35 4.67
N SER A 34 24.69 -3.83 5.16
CA SER A 34 23.76 -4.61 4.34
C SER A 34 22.81 -3.74 3.48
N ASP A 35 22.99 -3.82 2.16
CA ASP A 35 22.04 -3.44 1.11
C ASP A 35 21.61 -4.74 0.37
N ASP A 36 20.30 -5.01 0.21
CA ASP A 36 19.70 -5.61 -1.02
C ASP A 36 18.24 -6.15 -0.91
N LEU A 37 17.68 -6.39 -2.11
CA LEU A 37 16.40 -7.01 -2.54
C LEU A 37 15.19 -6.08 -2.74
N THR A 38 14.71 -6.06 -3.99
CA THR A 38 13.72 -5.13 -4.55
C THR A 38 12.49 -5.85 -5.12
N PRO A 39 11.34 -5.15 -5.28
CA PRO A 39 10.08 -5.70 -5.82
C PRO A 39 10.08 -6.05 -7.34
N GLU A 40 11.23 -6.32 -7.95
CA GLU A 40 11.40 -6.31 -9.41
C GLU A 40 10.59 -7.40 -10.14
N ASP A 41 10.31 -8.53 -9.49
CA ASP A 41 9.63 -9.68 -10.09
C ASP A 41 8.09 -9.58 -10.17
N ILE A 42 7.49 -8.46 -9.72
CA ILE A 42 6.03 -8.28 -9.77
C ILE A 42 5.65 -7.61 -11.09
N GLU A 43 5.01 -8.38 -11.99
CA GLU A 43 4.34 -7.85 -13.17
C GLU A 43 2.88 -7.49 -12.85
N PHE A 44 2.49 -6.25 -13.13
CA PHE A 44 1.10 -5.82 -13.09
C PHE A 44 0.52 -5.67 -14.48
N LYS A 45 -0.74 -6.05 -14.63
CA LYS A 45 -1.54 -5.73 -15.81
C LYS A 45 -2.26 -4.41 -15.59
N PHE A 46 -1.99 -3.41 -16.43
CA PHE A 46 -2.74 -2.16 -16.44
C PHE A 46 -4.11 -2.36 -17.04
N VAL A 47 -5.12 -1.83 -16.34
CA VAL A 47 -6.53 -1.93 -16.75
C VAL A 47 -7.13 -0.57 -17.10
N SER A 48 -6.56 0.53 -16.60
CA SER A 48 -7.01 1.89 -16.88
C SER A 48 -6.32 2.51 -18.10
N GLU A 49 -6.95 3.51 -18.73
CA GLU A 49 -6.37 4.29 -19.84
C GLU A 49 -5.13 5.09 -19.42
N LYS A 50 -5.09 5.55 -18.17
CA LYS A 50 -3.97 6.31 -17.62
C LYS A 50 -2.84 5.37 -17.23
N THR A 51 -1.68 5.54 -17.85
CA THR A 51 -0.45 4.83 -17.46
C THR A 51 0.14 5.48 -16.21
N PRO A 52 0.37 4.73 -15.11
CA PRO A 52 1.01 5.27 -13.93
C PRO A 52 2.44 5.71 -14.20
N GLN A 53 2.93 6.69 -13.46
CA GLN A 53 4.34 7.03 -13.48
C GLN A 53 5.18 5.93 -12.81
N GLU A 54 6.46 5.84 -13.16
CA GLU A 54 7.36 4.77 -12.69
C GLU A 54 7.45 4.70 -11.16
N ASN A 55 7.45 5.86 -10.48
CA ASN A 55 7.40 5.95 -9.03
C ASN A 55 6.08 5.41 -8.44
N GLU A 56 4.94 5.70 -9.08
CA GLU A 56 3.63 5.19 -8.65
C GLU A 56 3.52 3.68 -8.84
N LEU A 57 4.14 3.13 -9.88
CA LEU A 57 4.26 1.68 -10.10
C LEU A 57 5.06 1.01 -8.99
N PHE A 58 6.19 1.62 -8.63
CA PHE A 58 7.03 1.11 -7.57
C PHE A 58 6.29 1.10 -6.23
N ASP A 59 5.61 2.19 -5.90
CA ASP A 59 4.78 2.29 -4.70
C ASP A 59 3.62 1.28 -4.70
N ALA A 60 3.01 1.01 -5.85
CA ALA A 60 1.98 -0.02 -5.98
C ALA A 60 2.54 -1.43 -5.75
N LYS A 61 3.73 -1.75 -6.27
CA LYS A 61 4.41 -3.04 -6.02
C LYS A 61 4.73 -3.20 -4.54
N PHE A 62 5.24 -2.15 -3.90
CA PHE A 62 5.51 -2.12 -2.48
C PHE A 62 4.24 -2.32 -1.65
N ALA A 63 3.17 -1.56 -1.92
CA ALA A 63 1.88 -1.71 -1.24
C ALA A 63 1.32 -3.13 -1.40
N TRP A 64 1.46 -3.74 -2.58
CA TRP A 64 1.03 -5.11 -2.85
C TRP A 64 1.84 -6.17 -2.09
N LEU A 65 3.14 -5.96 -1.89
CA LEU A 65 3.94 -6.83 -1.03
C LEU A 65 3.47 -6.73 0.42
N CYS A 66 3.29 -5.51 0.92
CA CYS A 66 2.85 -5.29 2.29
C CYS A 66 1.47 -5.90 2.58
N VAL A 67 0.49 -5.70 1.70
CA VAL A 67 -0.91 -6.09 1.96
C VAL A 67 -1.09 -7.60 2.18
N LYS A 68 -0.22 -8.44 1.61
CA LYS A 68 -0.19 -9.90 1.82
C LYS A 68 0.05 -10.32 3.27
N HIS A 69 0.65 -9.43 4.06
CA HIS A 69 0.97 -9.68 5.46
C HIS A 69 -0.03 -9.03 6.43
N VAL A 70 -1.05 -8.34 5.91
CA VAL A 70 -2.07 -7.63 6.69
C VAL A 70 -3.33 -8.49 6.81
N LYS A 71 -3.96 -8.53 8.00
CA LYS A 71 -5.19 -9.31 8.19
C LYS A 71 -6.37 -8.70 7.42
N SER A 72 -7.09 -9.56 6.69
CA SER A 72 -8.27 -9.20 5.90
C SER A 72 -9.43 -8.61 6.75
N ASN A 73 -10.26 -7.73 6.21
CA ASN A 73 -10.15 -7.07 4.90
C ASN A 73 -9.04 -6.01 4.94
N ALA A 74 -8.00 -6.15 4.12
CA ALA A 74 -6.81 -5.31 4.22
C ALA A 74 -6.71 -4.27 3.11
N ILE A 75 -6.38 -3.04 3.50
CA ILE A 75 -6.02 -1.94 2.60
C ILE A 75 -4.69 -1.37 3.09
N VAL A 76 -3.70 -1.26 2.20
CA VAL A 76 -2.42 -0.60 2.45
C VAL A 76 -2.32 0.61 1.55
N ILE A 77 -1.84 1.73 2.07
CA ILE A 77 -1.44 2.90 1.26
C ILE A 77 0.07 3.09 1.43
N ALA A 78 0.78 3.23 0.32
CA ALA A 78 2.20 3.50 0.29
C ALA A 78 2.54 4.63 -0.67
N LYS A 79 3.61 5.36 -0.34
CA LYS A 79 4.15 6.44 -1.17
C LYS A 79 5.64 6.59 -0.89
N GLU A 80 6.43 6.87 -1.92
CA GLU A 80 7.88 7.08 -1.81
C GLU A 80 8.58 5.89 -1.10
N ASN A 81 8.23 4.67 -1.49
CA ASN A 81 8.75 3.43 -0.91
C ASN A 81 8.51 3.27 0.61
N CYS A 82 7.46 3.90 1.14
CA CYS A 82 7.10 3.81 2.54
C CYS A 82 5.60 3.59 2.70
N MET A 83 5.22 2.71 3.63
CA MET A 83 3.82 2.55 4.01
C MET A 83 3.37 3.80 4.77
N LEU A 84 2.32 4.48 4.29
CA LEU A 84 1.70 5.58 5.02
C LEU A 84 0.72 5.06 6.09
N GLY A 85 0.17 3.88 5.85
CA GLY A 85 -0.59 3.14 6.85
C GLY A 85 -1.30 1.93 6.26
N MET A 86 -2.07 1.26 7.12
CA MET A 86 -2.91 0.14 6.73
C MET A 86 -4.23 0.13 7.50
N GLY A 87 -5.30 -0.30 6.85
CA GLY A 87 -6.52 -0.78 7.49
C GLY A 87 -6.49 -2.30 7.53
N SER A 88 -6.72 -2.87 8.71
CA SER A 88 -6.63 -4.32 8.93
C SER A 88 -7.79 -4.83 9.78
N GLY A 89 -8.27 -6.03 9.48
CA GLY A 89 -9.25 -6.74 10.32
C GLY A 89 -10.67 -6.17 10.32
N GLN A 90 -11.02 -5.32 9.34
CA GLN A 90 -12.34 -4.70 9.30
C GLN A 90 -13.39 -5.60 8.64
N LEU A 91 -14.66 -5.37 8.99
CA LEU A 91 -15.81 -6.08 8.42
C LEU A 91 -15.96 -5.86 6.90
N ASN A 92 -15.49 -4.73 6.37
CA ASN A 92 -15.51 -4.42 4.93
C ASN A 92 -14.31 -3.54 4.52
N ARG A 93 -14.03 -3.49 3.21
CA ARG A 93 -12.88 -2.75 2.63
C ARG A 93 -13.00 -1.24 2.78
N LEU A 94 -14.22 -0.70 2.73
CA LEU A 94 -14.47 0.73 2.95
C LEU A 94 -14.04 1.17 4.36
N GLY A 95 -14.32 0.35 5.37
CA GLY A 95 -13.85 0.57 6.74
C GLY A 95 -12.32 0.59 6.83
N SER A 96 -11.66 -0.37 6.17
CA SER A 96 -10.19 -0.40 6.11
C SER A 96 -9.61 0.83 5.42
N LEU A 97 -10.19 1.24 4.29
CA LEU A 97 -9.80 2.46 3.58
C LEU A 97 -9.90 3.70 4.49
N ARG A 98 -11.05 3.90 5.15
CA ARG A 98 -11.27 5.06 6.02
C ARG A 98 -10.30 5.14 7.19
N ILE A 99 -9.91 3.99 7.75
CA ILE A 99 -8.89 3.94 8.80
C ILE A 99 -7.54 4.42 8.25
N VAL A 100 -7.10 3.89 7.12
CA VAL A 100 -5.80 4.28 6.55
C VAL A 100 -5.79 5.72 6.04
N LEU A 101 -6.87 6.21 5.40
CA LEU A 101 -6.98 7.60 4.97
C LEU A 101 -6.88 8.56 6.15
N ARG A 102 -7.59 8.27 7.25
CA ARG A 102 -7.50 9.08 8.47
C ARG A 102 -6.09 9.10 9.05
N LYS A 103 -5.39 7.96 9.02
CA LYS A 103 -4.03 7.83 9.56
C LYS A 103 -3.00 8.55 8.70
N ALA A 104 -3.08 8.36 7.38
CA ALA A 104 -2.13 8.92 6.42
C ALA A 104 -2.36 10.41 6.13
N GLY A 105 -3.57 10.92 6.36
CA GLY A 105 -3.92 12.34 6.20
C GLY A 105 -3.66 12.83 4.77
N ASP A 106 -3.17 14.07 4.62
CA ASP A 106 -2.87 14.65 3.31
C ASP A 106 -1.75 13.94 2.53
N GLY A 107 -0.99 13.05 3.17
CA GLY A 107 0.10 12.30 2.54
C GLY A 107 -0.37 11.33 1.44
N VAL A 108 -1.66 10.99 1.40
CA VAL A 108 -2.26 10.02 0.46
C VAL A 108 -2.34 10.52 -0.98
N LYS A 109 -2.20 11.82 -1.22
CA LYS A 109 -2.31 12.40 -2.56
C LYS A 109 -1.19 11.90 -3.45
N GLY A 110 -1.52 11.24 -4.55
CA GLY A 110 -0.58 10.58 -5.45
C GLY A 110 0.09 9.34 -4.86
N ALA A 111 -0.45 8.78 -3.76
CA ALA A 111 0.02 7.52 -3.21
C ALA A 111 -0.55 6.33 -4.02
N ALA A 112 0.03 5.15 -3.81
CA ALA A 112 -0.51 3.90 -4.30
C ALA A 112 -1.27 3.16 -3.19
N LEU A 113 -2.41 2.58 -3.55
CA LEU A 113 -3.22 1.74 -2.68
C LEU A 113 -3.13 0.28 -3.12
N ALA A 114 -3.09 -0.66 -2.18
CA ALA A 114 -3.25 -2.08 -2.45
C ALA A 114 -4.33 -2.70 -1.55
N SER A 115 -5.18 -3.54 -2.14
CA SER A 115 -6.17 -4.36 -1.44
C SER A 115 -5.83 -5.85 -1.51
N ASP A 116 -6.00 -6.58 -0.41
CA ASP A 116 -5.72 -8.02 -0.34
C ASP A 116 -6.63 -8.88 -1.22
N ALA A 117 -7.83 -8.40 -1.51
CA ALA A 117 -8.76 -9.04 -2.42
C ALA A 117 -9.55 -8.00 -3.23
N PHE A 118 -10.42 -8.50 -4.10
CA PHE A 118 -11.14 -7.66 -5.04
C PHE A 118 -12.08 -6.65 -4.38
N PHE A 119 -12.20 -5.49 -5.02
CA PHE A 119 -13.26 -4.53 -4.72
C PHE A 119 -14.57 -5.08 -5.31
N PRO A 120 -15.61 -5.27 -4.48
CA PRO A 120 -16.83 -5.93 -4.94
C PRO A 120 -17.69 -5.05 -5.84
N PHE A 121 -17.50 -3.73 -5.79
CA PHE A 121 -18.20 -2.72 -6.56
C PHE A 121 -17.19 -1.61 -6.91
N ALA A 122 -17.56 -0.70 -7.82
CA ALA A 122 -16.82 0.55 -8.08
C ALA A 122 -17.52 1.83 -7.58
N TRP A 123 -18.85 1.80 -7.49
CA TRP A 123 -19.70 2.93 -7.12
C TRP A 123 -20.15 2.82 -5.65
N LYS A 124 -20.00 3.92 -4.90
CA LYS A 124 -20.25 4.05 -3.46
C LYS A 124 -19.43 3.11 -2.59
N ASP A 125 -18.20 2.81 -2.99
CA ASP A 125 -17.30 1.94 -2.27
C ASP A 125 -15.90 2.52 -2.14
N ALA A 126 -14.94 1.64 -1.81
CA ALA A 126 -13.57 2.00 -1.51
C ALA A 126 -12.80 2.51 -2.73
N VAL A 127 -13.18 2.17 -3.97
CA VAL A 127 -12.51 2.68 -5.18
C VAL A 127 -12.86 4.15 -5.37
N GLU A 128 -14.15 4.50 -5.36
CA GLU A 128 -14.61 5.89 -5.48
C GLU A 128 -14.00 6.78 -4.39
N GLU A 129 -14.09 6.38 -3.12
CA GLU A 129 -13.55 7.18 -2.00
C GLU A 129 -12.01 7.31 -2.06
N ALA A 130 -11.29 6.33 -2.61
CA ALA A 130 -9.85 6.42 -2.85
C ALA A 130 -9.53 7.43 -3.97
N CYS A 131 -10.31 7.43 -5.06
CA CYS A 131 -10.18 8.41 -6.13
C CYS A 131 -10.48 9.84 -5.65
N GLU A 132 -11.54 10.04 -4.86
CA GLU A 132 -11.85 11.33 -4.22
C GLU A 132 -10.74 11.82 -3.27
N SER A 133 -9.99 10.87 -2.69
CA SER A 133 -8.83 11.13 -1.85
C SER A 133 -7.53 11.38 -2.63
N TRP A 134 -7.61 11.45 -3.97
CA TRP A 134 -6.49 11.68 -4.88
C TRP A 134 -5.41 10.58 -4.86
N ILE A 135 -5.80 9.33 -4.61
CA ILE A 135 -4.89 8.19 -4.79
C ILE A 135 -4.55 8.06 -6.28
N GLY A 136 -3.26 7.94 -6.58
CA GLY A 136 -2.75 7.92 -7.96
C GLY A 136 -2.92 6.56 -8.63
N VAL A 137 -2.73 5.48 -7.86
CA VAL A 137 -2.81 4.10 -8.34
C VAL A 137 -3.55 3.24 -7.33
N ILE A 138 -4.49 2.44 -7.81
CA ILE A 138 -5.23 1.46 -7.00
C ILE A 138 -4.91 0.06 -7.54
N GLY A 139 -4.25 -0.74 -6.71
CA GLY A 139 -3.90 -2.13 -6.97
C GLY A 139 -4.81 -3.10 -6.22
N GLY A 140 -5.19 -4.19 -6.89
CA GLY A 140 -6.04 -5.22 -6.32
C GLY A 140 -6.32 -6.32 -7.34
N SER A 141 -6.87 -7.44 -6.87
CA SER A 141 -7.44 -8.43 -7.77
C SER A 141 -8.74 -7.86 -8.36
N ILE A 142 -8.87 -7.79 -9.69
CA ILE A 142 -10.08 -7.26 -10.33
C ILE A 142 -10.98 -8.43 -10.67
N ARG A 143 -12.25 -8.33 -10.26
CA ARG A 143 -13.26 -9.37 -10.56
C ARG A 143 -14.27 -8.93 -11.63
N ASP A 144 -14.39 -7.63 -11.89
CA ASP A 144 -15.37 -7.08 -12.83
C ASP A 144 -14.86 -5.82 -13.56
N GLY A 145 -15.38 -5.62 -14.78
CA GLY A 145 -15.08 -4.43 -15.60
C GLY A 145 -15.59 -3.13 -14.99
N ASP A 146 -16.64 -3.19 -14.17
CA ASP A 146 -17.24 -2.02 -13.51
C ASP A 146 -16.24 -1.26 -12.61
N ALA A 147 -15.22 -1.93 -12.05
CA ALA A 147 -14.19 -1.31 -11.22
C ALA A 147 -13.07 -0.61 -12.00
N VAL A 148 -13.08 -0.75 -13.32
CA VAL A 148 -12.05 -0.24 -14.23
C VAL A 148 -12.51 1.02 -14.97
N ASP A 149 -13.79 1.10 -15.31
CA ASP A 149 -14.43 2.22 -16.01
C ASP A 149 -14.81 3.38 -15.06
#